data_AF-D0TSV4-F1
#
_entry.id   AF-D0TSV4-F1
#
_cell.length_a   1.000
_cell.length_b   1.000
_cell.length_c   1.000
_cell.angle_alpha   90.00
_cell.angle_beta   90.00
_cell.angle_gamma   90.00
#
_symmetry.space_group_name_H-M   'P 1'
#
loop_
_entity.id
_entity.type
_entity.pdbx_description
1 polymer ?
#
loop_
_entity_poly.entity_id
_entity_poly.type
_entity_poly.pdbx_seq_one_letter_code
_entity_poly.pdbx_strand_id
1 'polypeptide(L)'
;MLQQKFNKGSTSFSFHYIFSTIQQFNNIKIMNSLDNKNIQIADFLAEKGYLPISKKGANWWYLSPLHNENTASFKVNVDKNVWYDFGLGKGGGLATLVNLLYHPNNFQDYLHHLSGIRTSFPSTPKTTREGSETFSNVEVKSLANSALLKYLGKRGIAQQVASQYCKEVHYQNRDKSYFAVGFPNRSGGYEIRNAYFKGCISPKDISVISKGNKDCHVFEGFIDFLSYVVLHGDCDAIVLNSVINVPKSIDYLNRYDTVYCHLDNDKAGHDATEQIRILCKGNVIDASEEYGEAKDLNEFLCKRMNSQGQVLSCGFKR
;
A
#
# COMPACT_ATOMS: atom_id res chain seq x y z
N MET A 1 -24.99 -58.09 35.60
CA MET A 1 -23.77 -58.70 35.05
C MET A 1 -23.96 -58.86 33.54
N LEU A 2 -23.22 -58.07 32.76
CA LEU A 2 -22.79 -58.23 31.35
C LEU A 2 -23.60 -59.09 30.34
N GLN A 3 -23.97 -58.48 29.19
CA GLN A 3 -23.55 -58.78 27.78
C GLN A 3 -24.60 -58.20 26.79
N GLN A 4 -24.29 -57.22 25.91
CA GLN A 4 -23.83 -57.31 24.50
C GLN A 4 -24.60 -58.37 23.67
N LYS A 5 -25.09 -58.19 22.42
CA LYS A 5 -24.93 -57.25 21.28
C LYS A 5 -26.04 -57.61 20.25
N PHE A 6 -26.54 -56.66 19.44
CA PHE A 6 -26.41 -56.62 17.96
C PHE A 6 -27.38 -55.63 17.27
N ASN A 7 -26.74 -54.72 16.51
CA ASN A 7 -27.11 -54.07 15.25
C ASN A 7 -28.55 -53.61 14.94
N LYS A 8 -28.69 -52.27 14.83
CA LYS A 8 -29.44 -51.64 13.72
C LYS A 8 -28.47 -50.78 12.93
N GLY A 9 -28.28 -51.14 11.65
CA GLY A 9 -27.48 -50.38 10.70
C GLY A 9 -28.13 -49.04 10.38
N SER A 10 -27.34 -47.97 10.49
CA SER A 10 -27.67 -46.63 10.04
C SER A 10 -26.91 -46.38 8.74
N THR A 11 -27.62 -46.34 7.63
CA THR A 11 -27.12 -45.80 6.36
C THR A 11 -27.03 -44.29 6.49
N SER A 12 -25.83 -43.78 6.79
CA SER A 12 -25.48 -42.37 6.60
C SER A 12 -24.03 -42.31 6.13
N PHE A 13 -23.80 -42.84 4.94
CA PHE A 13 -22.58 -42.58 4.18
C PHE A 13 -22.87 -41.45 3.19
N SER A 14 -22.02 -40.42 3.25
CA SER A 14 -21.73 -39.49 2.16
C SER A 14 -22.84 -38.56 1.67
N PHE A 15 -23.14 -37.51 2.42
CA PHE A 15 -23.63 -36.25 1.83
C PHE A 15 -22.66 -35.06 2.04
N HIS A 16 -21.86 -35.05 3.11
CA HIS A 16 -20.94 -33.94 3.38
C HIS A 16 -19.69 -33.93 2.48
N TYR A 17 -19.20 -35.11 2.07
CA TYR A 17 -18.09 -35.22 1.11
C TYR A 17 -18.51 -34.89 -0.33
N ILE A 18 -19.79 -35.07 -0.66
CA ILE A 18 -20.30 -34.80 -2.00
C ILE A 18 -20.44 -33.29 -2.21
N PHE A 19 -20.83 -32.51 -1.19
CA PHE A 19 -20.91 -31.05 -1.29
C PHE A 19 -19.55 -30.36 -1.49
N SER A 20 -18.50 -30.78 -0.77
CA SER A 20 -17.15 -30.22 -0.98
C SER A 20 -16.60 -30.58 -2.37
N THR A 21 -16.85 -31.80 -2.82
CA THR A 21 -16.40 -32.29 -4.12
C THR A 21 -17.17 -31.61 -5.27
N ILE A 22 -18.49 -31.42 -5.15
CA ILE A 22 -19.31 -30.70 -6.15
C ILE A 22 -18.90 -29.22 -6.23
N GLN A 23 -18.58 -28.59 -5.10
CA GLN A 23 -18.08 -27.22 -5.09
C GLN A 23 -16.69 -27.13 -5.75
N GLN A 24 -15.80 -28.10 -5.47
CA GLN A 24 -14.49 -28.22 -6.14
C GLN A 24 -14.63 -28.49 -7.65
N PHE A 25 -15.55 -29.37 -8.07
CA PHE A 25 -15.81 -29.67 -9.49
C PHE A 25 -16.43 -28.48 -10.22
N ASN A 26 -17.32 -27.74 -9.57
CA ASN A 26 -17.86 -26.48 -10.11
C ASN A 26 -16.77 -25.42 -10.22
N ASN A 27 -15.85 -25.33 -9.25
CA ASN A 27 -14.71 -24.41 -9.30
C ASN A 27 -13.73 -24.78 -10.43
N ILE A 28 -13.45 -26.07 -10.66
CA ILE A 28 -12.62 -26.56 -11.77
C ILE A 28 -13.31 -26.30 -13.13
N LYS A 29 -14.63 -26.49 -13.21
CA LYS A 29 -15.40 -26.13 -14.42
C LYS A 29 -15.41 -24.63 -14.69
N ILE A 30 -15.53 -23.80 -13.65
CA ILE A 30 -15.47 -22.34 -13.76
C ILE A 30 -14.07 -21.91 -14.25
N MET A 31 -12.99 -22.42 -13.63
CA MET A 31 -11.60 -22.19 -14.06
C MET A 31 -11.35 -22.59 -15.52
N ASN A 32 -11.75 -23.80 -15.94
CA ASN A 32 -11.56 -24.26 -17.32
C ASN A 32 -12.45 -23.51 -18.35
N SER A 33 -13.52 -22.85 -17.91
CA SER A 33 -14.40 -22.03 -18.77
C SER A 33 -13.96 -20.57 -18.91
N LEU A 34 -13.15 -20.08 -17.97
CA LEU A 34 -12.59 -18.72 -17.95
C LEU A 34 -11.48 -18.55 -18.99
N ASP A 35 -10.77 -19.62 -19.36
CA ASP A 35 -9.71 -19.60 -20.36
C ASP A 35 -10.20 -19.31 -21.80
N ASN A 36 -11.53 -19.31 -22.04
CA ASN A 36 -12.10 -19.15 -23.38
C ASN A 36 -13.19 -18.06 -23.52
N LYS A 37 -13.40 -17.23 -22.48
CA LYS A 37 -14.38 -16.13 -22.54
C LYS A 37 -13.81 -14.87 -21.90
N ASN A 38 -13.84 -13.75 -22.63
CA ASN A 38 -13.62 -12.40 -22.10
C ASN A 38 -14.79 -11.98 -21.19
N ILE A 39 -14.86 -12.57 -19.98
CA ILE A 39 -15.88 -12.24 -18.99
C ILE A 39 -15.50 -10.91 -18.32
N GLN A 40 -16.46 -9.99 -18.23
CA GLN A 40 -16.29 -8.73 -17.52
C GLN A 40 -16.41 -8.95 -16.01
N ILE A 41 -15.51 -8.35 -15.23
CA ILE A 41 -15.53 -8.40 -13.76
C ILE A 41 -16.86 -7.85 -13.23
N ALA A 42 -17.41 -6.81 -13.85
CA ALA A 42 -18.70 -6.25 -13.45
C ALA A 42 -19.84 -7.27 -13.59
N ASP A 43 -19.86 -8.05 -14.67
CA ASP A 43 -20.86 -9.08 -14.91
C ASP A 43 -20.68 -10.26 -13.93
N PHE A 44 -19.43 -10.68 -13.71
CA PHE A 44 -19.11 -11.69 -12.70
C PHE A 44 -19.58 -11.27 -11.30
N LEU A 45 -19.30 -10.04 -10.89
CA LEU A 45 -19.73 -9.51 -9.59
C LEU A 45 -21.25 -9.46 -9.48
N ALA A 46 -21.95 -9.02 -10.53
CA ALA A 46 -23.41 -9.00 -10.57
C ALA A 46 -24.01 -10.41 -10.44
N GLU A 47 -23.44 -11.41 -11.12
CA GLU A 47 -23.85 -12.82 -10.99
C GLU A 47 -23.69 -13.34 -9.55
N LYS A 48 -22.68 -12.87 -8.82
CA LYS A 48 -22.44 -13.21 -7.41
C LYS A 48 -23.19 -12.34 -6.41
N GLY A 49 -24.04 -11.41 -6.89
CA GLY A 49 -24.89 -10.57 -6.05
C GLY A 49 -24.20 -9.31 -5.52
N TYR A 50 -22.98 -8.99 -5.96
CA TYR A 50 -22.30 -7.74 -5.60
C TYR A 50 -22.75 -6.62 -6.54
N LEU A 51 -23.49 -5.65 -6.00
CA LEU A 51 -23.96 -4.50 -6.75
C LEU A 51 -23.07 -3.27 -6.49
N PRO A 52 -22.86 -2.42 -7.51
CA PRO A 52 -22.06 -1.21 -7.36
C PRO A 52 -22.80 -0.18 -6.50
N ILE A 53 -22.12 0.34 -5.48
CA ILE A 53 -22.55 1.44 -4.62
C ILE A 53 -22.54 2.77 -5.37
N SER A 54 -21.57 2.98 -6.26
CA SER A 54 -21.55 4.16 -7.13
C SER A 54 -20.85 3.90 -8.46
N LYS A 55 -21.24 4.65 -9.50
CA LYS A 55 -20.63 4.58 -10.84
C LYS A 55 -20.19 5.98 -11.27
N LYS A 56 -18.94 6.11 -11.69
CA LYS A 56 -18.36 7.36 -12.24
C LYS A 56 -17.57 7.03 -13.50
N GLY A 57 -18.22 7.17 -14.65
CA GLY A 57 -17.67 6.74 -15.94
C GLY A 57 -17.32 5.25 -15.91
N ALA A 58 -16.11 4.91 -16.34
CA ALA A 58 -15.58 3.55 -16.33
C ALA A 58 -15.31 2.99 -14.92
N ASN A 59 -15.34 3.82 -13.87
CA ASN A 59 -14.98 3.41 -12.51
C ASN A 59 -16.23 3.13 -11.67
N TRP A 60 -16.45 1.88 -11.32
CA TRP A 60 -17.57 1.42 -10.50
C TRP A 60 -17.05 1.02 -9.12
N TRP A 61 -17.70 1.49 -8.06
CA TRP A 61 -17.31 1.26 -6.67
C TRP A 61 -18.30 0.31 -6.00
N TYR A 62 -17.78 -0.60 -5.20
CA TYR A 62 -18.47 -1.68 -4.51
C TYR A 62 -18.02 -1.71 -3.05
N LEU A 63 -18.86 -2.28 -2.18
CA LEU A 63 -18.32 -2.88 -0.96
C LEU A 63 -17.45 -4.07 -1.37
N SER A 64 -16.32 -4.24 -0.70
CA SER A 64 -15.37 -5.29 -1.03
C SER A 64 -16.02 -6.67 -0.93
N PRO A 65 -15.90 -7.50 -1.97
CA PRO A 65 -16.33 -8.89 -1.90
C PRO A 65 -15.29 -9.75 -1.15
N LEU A 66 -14.13 -9.19 -0.81
CA LEU A 66 -12.99 -9.89 -0.22
C LEU A 66 -12.89 -9.75 1.30
N HIS A 67 -13.57 -8.76 1.89
CA HIS A 67 -13.63 -8.56 3.33
C HIS A 67 -14.88 -7.77 3.73
N ASN A 68 -15.22 -7.82 5.03
CA ASN A 68 -16.32 -7.03 5.54
C ASN A 68 -15.92 -5.56 5.66
N GLU A 69 -16.75 -4.67 5.13
CA GLU A 69 -16.61 -3.21 5.26
C GLU A 69 -17.97 -2.50 5.18
N ASN A 70 -18.02 -1.27 5.69
CA ASN A 70 -19.22 -0.42 5.66
C ASN A 70 -19.10 0.75 4.67
N THR A 71 -17.89 1.04 4.18
CA THR A 71 -17.63 2.11 3.20
C THR A 71 -16.98 1.48 1.97
N ALA A 72 -17.50 1.76 0.78
CA ALA A 72 -17.02 1.17 -0.47
C ALA A 72 -15.53 1.50 -0.72
N SER A 73 -14.68 0.47 -0.72
CA SER A 73 -13.26 0.58 -1.05
C SER A 73 -12.86 -0.23 -2.29
N PHE A 74 -13.76 -1.05 -2.83
CA PHE A 74 -13.47 -1.90 -3.99
C PHE A 74 -13.88 -1.22 -5.29
N LYS A 75 -12.93 -1.03 -6.18
CA LYS A 75 -13.09 -0.31 -7.44
C LYS A 75 -12.88 -1.25 -8.63
N VAL A 76 -13.84 -1.31 -9.54
CA VAL A 76 -13.71 -1.94 -10.85
C VAL A 76 -13.59 -0.87 -11.92
N ASN A 77 -12.59 -0.99 -12.79
CA ASN A 77 -12.57 -0.25 -14.05
C ASN A 77 -13.11 -1.16 -15.15
N VAL A 78 -14.32 -0.86 -15.65
CA VAL A 78 -15.03 -1.73 -16.59
C VAL A 78 -14.40 -1.73 -17.99
N ASP A 79 -13.80 -0.63 -18.42
CA ASP A 79 -13.14 -0.55 -19.73
C ASP A 79 -11.86 -1.38 -19.78
N LYS A 80 -11.09 -1.34 -18.69
CA LYS A 80 -9.83 -2.08 -18.54
C LYS A 80 -10.03 -3.50 -18.03
N ASN A 81 -11.24 -3.84 -17.60
CA ASN A 81 -11.59 -5.08 -16.94
C ASN A 81 -10.61 -5.49 -15.82
N VAL A 82 -10.31 -4.53 -14.93
CA VAL A 82 -9.46 -4.73 -13.74
C VAL A 82 -10.15 -4.21 -12.49
N TRP A 83 -9.82 -4.81 -11.35
CA TRP A 83 -10.29 -4.37 -10.04
C TRP A 83 -9.13 -3.93 -9.15
N TYR A 84 -9.44 -3.10 -8.16
CA TYR A 84 -8.54 -2.71 -7.10
C TYR A 84 -9.33 -2.44 -5.80
N ASP A 85 -8.91 -3.08 -4.72
CA ASP A 85 -9.42 -2.92 -3.37
C ASP A 85 -8.49 -1.98 -2.60
N PHE A 86 -9.01 -0.81 -2.20
CA PHE A 86 -8.26 0.19 -1.45
C PHE A 86 -8.13 -0.15 0.04
N GLY A 87 -9.02 -0.97 0.61
CA GLY A 87 -8.93 -1.43 1.99
C GLY A 87 -7.84 -2.48 2.16
N LEU A 88 -7.73 -3.42 1.22
CA LEU A 88 -6.70 -4.47 1.24
C LEU A 88 -5.41 -4.08 0.50
N GLY A 89 -5.47 -3.05 -0.33
CA GLY A 89 -4.38 -2.74 -1.23
C GLY A 89 -4.08 -3.85 -2.24
N LYS A 90 -5.12 -4.40 -2.86
CA LYS A 90 -4.98 -5.50 -3.83
C LYS A 90 -5.63 -5.13 -5.13
N GLY A 91 -5.24 -5.76 -6.23
CA GLY A 91 -5.89 -5.56 -7.51
C GLY A 91 -5.45 -6.58 -8.54
N GLY A 92 -6.16 -6.65 -9.64
CA GLY A 92 -5.86 -7.60 -10.70
C GLY A 92 -6.98 -7.72 -11.73
N GLY A 93 -6.91 -8.75 -12.56
CA GLY A 93 -7.98 -9.13 -13.47
C GLY A 93 -8.98 -10.07 -12.80
N LEU A 94 -9.91 -10.60 -13.60
CA LEU A 94 -10.94 -11.53 -13.15
C LEU A 94 -10.37 -12.79 -12.50
N ALA A 95 -9.33 -13.40 -13.08
CA ALA A 95 -8.71 -14.61 -12.54
C ALA A 95 -8.19 -14.40 -11.11
N THR A 96 -7.56 -13.26 -10.84
CA THR A 96 -7.08 -12.89 -9.50
C THR A 96 -8.23 -12.71 -8.52
N LEU A 97 -9.33 -12.09 -8.96
CA LEU A 97 -10.52 -11.89 -8.13
C LEU A 97 -11.16 -13.23 -7.74
N VAL A 98 -11.37 -14.10 -8.73
CA VAL A 98 -11.93 -15.44 -8.56
C VAL A 98 -11.07 -16.24 -7.58
N ASN A 99 -9.75 -16.23 -7.77
CA ASN A 99 -8.84 -16.94 -6.87
C ASN A 99 -8.97 -16.46 -5.42
N LEU A 100 -9.00 -15.15 -5.19
CA LEU A 100 -9.12 -14.59 -3.84
C LEU A 100 -10.48 -14.88 -3.19
N LEU A 101 -11.56 -14.94 -3.98
CA LEU A 101 -12.90 -15.25 -3.48
C LEU A 101 -13.07 -16.71 -3.08
N TYR A 102 -12.47 -17.65 -3.83
CA TYR A 102 -12.67 -19.08 -3.62
C TYR A 102 -11.53 -19.76 -2.85
N HIS A 103 -10.38 -19.11 -2.72
CA HIS A 103 -9.21 -19.60 -1.98
C HIS A 103 -8.65 -18.56 -1.00
N PRO A 104 -9.43 -18.11 0.00
CA PRO A 104 -9.02 -17.05 0.94
C PRO A 104 -7.78 -17.41 1.75
N ASN A 105 -7.50 -18.70 1.96
CA ASN A 105 -6.36 -19.20 2.74
C ASN A 105 -5.05 -19.27 1.94
N ASN A 106 -5.06 -19.04 0.62
CA ASN A 106 -3.86 -19.06 -0.24
C ASN A 106 -3.13 -17.70 -0.27
N PHE A 107 -3.25 -16.94 0.82
CA PHE A 107 -2.57 -15.66 1.02
C PHE A 107 -1.04 -15.83 1.02
N GLN A 108 -0.52 -16.91 1.61
CA GLN A 108 0.91 -17.23 1.66
C GLN A 108 1.50 -17.54 0.26
N ASP A 109 0.79 -18.33 -0.56
CA ASP A 109 1.20 -18.70 -1.92
C ASP A 109 1.22 -17.49 -2.86
N TYR A 110 0.27 -16.55 -2.67
CA TYR A 110 0.23 -15.29 -3.41
C TYR A 110 1.44 -14.38 -3.11
N LEU A 111 1.89 -14.33 -1.85
CA LEU A 111 3.08 -13.58 -1.44
C LEU A 111 4.38 -14.22 -1.95
N HIS A 112 4.44 -15.55 -2.00
CA HIS A 112 5.53 -16.29 -2.65
C HIS A 112 5.58 -16.05 -4.17
N HIS A 113 4.43 -15.91 -4.84
CA HIS A 113 4.37 -15.60 -6.27
C HIS A 113 4.78 -14.16 -6.62
N LEU A 114 4.63 -13.20 -5.68
CA LEU A 114 5.07 -11.81 -5.87
C LEU A 114 6.58 -11.61 -5.66
N SER A 115 7.20 -12.40 -4.79
CA SER A 115 8.65 -12.34 -4.51
C SER A 115 9.50 -13.16 -5.50
N GLY A 116 8.92 -14.17 -6.15
CA GLY A 116 9.63 -15.09 -7.05
C GLY A 116 9.56 -14.78 -8.55
N ILE A 117 8.70 -13.86 -9.00
CA ILE A 117 8.51 -13.60 -10.42
C ILE A 117 9.53 -12.56 -10.95
N ARG A 118 10.70 -13.05 -11.36
CA ARG A 118 11.38 -12.52 -12.55
C ARG A 118 10.74 -13.17 -13.79
N THR A 119 9.48 -12.86 -14.10
CA THR A 119 8.92 -13.25 -15.41
C THR A 119 8.93 -12.03 -16.28
N SER A 120 9.71 -12.13 -17.35
CA SER A 120 9.49 -11.46 -18.62
C SER A 120 7.99 -11.34 -18.92
N PHE A 121 7.41 -10.19 -18.61
CA PHE A 121 6.14 -9.79 -19.16
C PHE A 121 6.33 -9.74 -20.69
N PRO A 122 5.48 -10.39 -21.50
CA PRO A 122 5.32 -9.99 -22.88
C PRO A 122 5.05 -8.49 -22.85
N SER A 123 5.84 -7.72 -23.59
CA SER A 123 5.77 -6.27 -23.64
C SER A 123 4.32 -5.86 -23.89
N THR A 124 3.61 -5.48 -22.83
CA THR A 124 2.27 -4.94 -22.97
C THR A 124 2.41 -3.61 -23.71
N PRO A 125 1.56 -3.34 -24.71
CA PRO A 125 1.55 -2.02 -25.32
C PRO A 125 1.25 -1.02 -24.21
N LYS A 126 2.13 -0.03 -24.06
CA LYS A 126 2.08 1.10 -23.11
C LYS A 126 0.62 1.50 -22.84
N THR A 127 0.01 0.93 -21.80
CA THR A 127 -1.37 1.24 -21.45
C THR A 127 -1.32 2.35 -20.42
N THR A 128 -1.44 3.56 -20.95
CA THR A 128 -1.54 4.82 -20.22
C THR A 128 -2.57 4.69 -19.12
N ARG A 129 -2.13 4.98 -17.90
CA ARG A 129 -2.94 5.01 -16.70
C ARG A 129 -4.00 6.11 -16.79
N GLU A 130 -5.23 5.79 -17.11
CA GLU A 130 -6.39 6.59 -16.68
C GLU A 130 -6.96 5.99 -15.38
N GLY A 131 -7.00 6.66 -14.21
CA GLY A 131 -6.70 8.06 -13.91
C GLY A 131 -5.39 8.25 -13.15
N SER A 132 -4.27 8.22 -13.86
CA SER A 132 -3.08 8.97 -13.46
C SER A 132 -3.43 10.43 -13.70
N GLU A 133 -3.21 11.29 -12.70
CA GLU A 133 -2.80 12.64 -13.02
C GLU A 133 -1.52 12.47 -13.86
N THR A 134 -1.64 12.53 -15.18
CA THR A 134 -0.49 12.41 -16.08
C THR A 134 0.25 13.72 -15.97
N PHE A 135 1.12 13.79 -14.96
CA PHE A 135 2.04 14.89 -14.82
C PHE A 135 3.00 14.86 -16.00
N SER A 136 3.07 15.97 -16.72
CA SER A 136 3.98 16.17 -17.84
C SER A 136 5.06 17.19 -17.47
N ASN A 137 6.08 17.30 -18.30
CA ASN A 137 7.15 18.30 -18.16
C ASN A 137 7.76 18.31 -16.76
N VAL A 138 8.09 17.11 -16.26
CA VAL A 138 8.68 16.94 -14.92
C VAL A 138 10.13 17.40 -14.94
N GLU A 139 10.44 18.42 -14.15
CA GLU A 139 11.79 18.94 -13.97
C GLU A 139 12.16 18.84 -12.48
N VAL A 140 13.33 18.26 -12.20
CA VAL A 140 13.79 18.03 -10.83
C VAL A 140 15.00 18.91 -10.55
N LYS A 141 14.92 19.71 -9.50
CA LYS A 141 15.94 20.68 -9.07
C LYS A 141 16.37 20.40 -7.63
N SER A 142 17.52 20.96 -7.26
CA SER A 142 17.89 21.10 -5.85
C SER A 142 16.82 21.93 -5.14
N LEU A 143 16.43 21.51 -3.93
CA LEU A 143 15.40 22.18 -3.16
C LEU A 143 15.88 23.58 -2.75
N ALA A 144 15.27 24.62 -3.33
CA ALA A 144 15.62 26.02 -3.05
C ALA A 144 14.39 26.94 -2.94
N ASN A 145 13.23 26.52 -3.45
CA ASN A 145 12.02 27.32 -3.42
C ASN A 145 11.56 27.66 -1.99
N SER A 146 11.44 28.96 -1.72
CA SER A 146 11.11 29.50 -0.40
C SER A 146 9.74 29.08 0.11
N ALA A 147 8.75 28.88 -0.77
CA ALA A 147 7.42 28.41 -0.36
C ALA A 147 7.45 26.94 0.09
N LEU A 148 8.24 26.10 -0.59
CA LEU A 148 8.43 24.70 -0.18
C LEU A 148 9.23 24.59 1.12
N LEU A 149 10.30 25.38 1.26
CA LEU A 149 11.09 25.44 2.50
C LEU A 149 10.26 25.95 3.68
N LYS A 150 9.43 26.99 3.47
CA LYS A 150 8.48 27.47 4.49
C LYS A 150 7.44 26.42 4.86
N TYR A 151 6.93 25.67 3.89
CA TYR A 151 6.02 24.55 4.14
C TYR A 151 6.67 23.47 5.01
N LEU A 152 7.89 23.04 4.67
CA LEU A 152 8.64 22.05 5.45
C LEU A 152 9.01 22.56 6.85
N GLY A 153 9.40 23.82 6.97
CA GLY A 153 9.68 24.44 8.27
C GLY A 153 8.44 24.48 9.18
N LYS A 154 7.24 24.71 8.63
CA LYS A 154 5.97 24.57 9.39
C LYS A 154 5.68 23.15 9.84
N ARG A 155 6.28 22.15 9.20
CA ARG A 155 6.22 20.73 9.60
C ARG A 155 7.38 20.35 10.52
N GLY A 156 8.13 21.33 11.05
CA GLY A 156 9.27 21.08 11.93
C GLY A 156 10.52 20.54 11.23
N ILE A 157 10.54 20.49 9.89
CA ILE A 157 11.65 19.92 9.15
C ILE A 157 12.72 20.98 8.89
N ALA A 158 13.92 20.75 9.43
CA ALA A 158 15.08 21.62 9.19
C ALA A 158 15.49 21.64 7.72
N GLN A 159 15.91 22.81 7.22
CA GLN A 159 16.28 22.98 5.81
C GLN A 159 17.42 22.05 5.38
N GLN A 160 18.39 21.78 6.26
CA GLN A 160 19.50 20.87 5.98
C GLN A 160 19.00 19.45 5.73
N VAL A 161 18.13 18.93 6.61
CA VAL A 161 17.50 17.61 6.48
C VAL A 161 16.66 17.54 5.20
N ALA A 162 15.83 18.56 4.95
CA ALA A 162 15.04 18.63 3.73
C ALA A 162 15.91 18.62 2.46
N SER A 163 17.00 19.39 2.44
CA SER A 163 17.88 19.50 1.26
C SER A 163 18.69 18.23 1.02
N GLN A 164 18.96 17.46 2.07
CA GLN A 164 19.65 16.17 1.99
C GLN A 164 18.81 15.11 1.29
N TYR A 165 17.50 15.08 1.58
CA TYR A 165 16.63 13.97 1.18
C TYR A 165 15.62 14.30 0.08
N CYS A 166 15.26 15.57 -0.07
CA CYS A 166 14.23 16.00 -0.99
C CYS A 166 14.80 16.79 -2.17
N LYS A 167 13.98 16.84 -3.22
CA LYS A 167 14.15 17.69 -4.39
C LYS A 167 12.98 18.64 -4.52
N GLU A 168 13.17 19.66 -5.33
CA GLU A 168 12.08 20.48 -5.83
C GLU A 168 11.66 19.92 -7.18
N VAL A 169 10.39 19.56 -7.30
CA VAL A 169 9.83 18.96 -8.52
C VAL A 169 8.84 19.93 -9.12
N HIS A 170 9.12 20.39 -10.34
CA HIS A 170 8.21 21.15 -11.18
C HIS A 170 7.52 20.19 -12.14
N TYR A 171 6.22 20.38 -12.35
CA TYR A 171 5.44 19.51 -13.21
C TYR A 171 4.21 20.24 -13.74
N GLN A 172 3.61 19.72 -14.81
CA GLN A 172 2.37 20.23 -15.36
C GLN A 172 1.21 19.27 -15.16
N ASN A 173 0.03 19.82 -14.89
CA ASN A 173 -1.24 19.09 -14.88
C ASN A 173 -2.29 19.92 -15.59
N ARG A 174 -2.87 19.40 -16.69
CA ARG A 174 -3.86 20.09 -17.52
C ARG A 174 -3.43 21.53 -17.87
N ASP A 175 -2.23 21.63 -18.46
CA ASP A 175 -1.57 22.87 -18.92
C ASP A 175 -1.17 23.90 -17.85
N LYS A 176 -1.45 23.61 -16.58
CA LYS A 176 -1.00 24.44 -15.45
C LYS A 176 0.30 23.91 -14.90
N SER A 177 1.22 24.82 -14.61
CA SER A 177 2.52 24.50 -13.99
C SER A 177 2.41 24.54 -12.47
N TYR A 178 3.02 23.56 -11.83
CA TYR A 178 3.01 23.35 -10.38
C TYR A 178 4.42 23.02 -9.89
N PHE A 179 4.65 23.19 -8.59
CA PHE A 179 5.86 22.74 -7.93
C PHE A 179 5.54 22.13 -6.56
N ALA A 180 6.36 21.17 -6.14
CA ALA A 180 6.22 20.46 -4.89
C ALA A 180 7.58 19.98 -4.37
N VAL A 181 7.63 19.67 -3.07
CA VAL A 181 8.71 18.87 -2.50
C VAL A 181 8.56 17.47 -3.08
N GLY A 182 9.62 16.93 -3.67
CA GLY A 182 9.68 15.55 -4.15
C GLY A 182 10.61 14.72 -3.30
N PHE A 183 10.15 13.56 -2.86
CA PHE A 183 10.94 12.55 -2.20
C PHE A 183 11.13 11.35 -3.15
N PRO A 184 12.37 11.05 -3.57
CA PRO A 184 12.62 10.02 -4.58
C PRO A 184 12.31 8.62 -4.05
N ASN A 185 11.80 7.77 -4.92
CA ASN A 185 11.64 6.34 -4.66
C ASN A 185 12.65 5.51 -5.46
N ARG A 186 12.75 4.22 -5.14
CA ARG A 186 13.76 3.32 -5.73
C ARG A 186 13.59 3.07 -7.23
N SER A 187 12.44 3.44 -7.81
CA SER A 187 12.11 3.23 -9.23
C SER A 187 12.19 4.50 -10.06
N GLY A 188 12.77 5.57 -9.52
CA GLY A 188 12.94 6.85 -10.22
C GLY A 188 11.69 7.73 -10.25
N GLY A 189 10.63 7.35 -9.52
CA GLY A 189 9.48 8.23 -9.28
C GLY A 189 9.67 9.06 -8.01
N TYR A 190 8.68 9.90 -7.69
CA TYR A 190 8.70 10.77 -6.52
C TYR A 190 7.35 10.77 -5.83
N GLU A 191 7.33 10.65 -4.50
CA GLU A 191 6.19 11.18 -3.75
C GLU A 191 6.34 12.70 -3.69
N ILE A 192 5.29 13.42 -4.06
CA ILE A 192 5.29 14.88 -4.10
C ILE A 192 4.30 15.47 -3.11
N ARG A 193 4.71 16.55 -2.43
CA ARG A 193 3.87 17.24 -1.45
C ARG A 193 4.13 18.73 -1.43
N ASN A 194 3.06 19.51 -1.25
CA ASN A 194 3.13 20.90 -0.83
C ASN A 194 2.01 21.17 0.19
N ALA A 195 1.77 22.44 0.53
CA ALA A 195 0.75 22.81 1.53
C ALA A 195 -0.69 22.43 1.14
N TYR A 196 -0.95 22.16 -0.14
CA TYR A 196 -2.29 21.97 -0.70
C TYR A 196 -2.51 20.61 -1.34
N PHE A 197 -1.43 19.89 -1.66
CA PHE A 197 -1.48 18.68 -2.48
C PHE A 197 -0.49 17.62 -1.99
N LYS A 198 -0.93 16.36 -2.07
CA LYS A 198 -0.11 15.14 -1.93
C LYS A 198 -0.37 14.28 -3.16
N GLY A 199 0.69 13.81 -3.80
CA GLY A 199 0.58 12.96 -4.98
C GLY A 199 1.88 12.22 -5.28
N CYS A 200 1.97 11.69 -6.50
CA CYS A 200 3.11 10.87 -6.93
C CYS A 200 3.46 11.19 -8.39
N ILE A 201 4.73 11.52 -8.65
CA ILE A 201 5.31 11.37 -9.98
C ILE A 201 5.61 9.90 -10.20
N SER A 202 4.94 9.31 -11.18
CA SER A 202 5.09 7.91 -11.54
C SER A 202 6.56 7.53 -11.83
N PRO A 203 6.98 6.29 -11.50
CA PRO A 203 6.20 5.21 -10.87
C PRO A 203 6.06 5.37 -9.35
N LYS A 204 4.97 4.84 -8.76
CA LYS A 204 4.82 4.76 -7.31
C LYS A 204 5.52 3.52 -6.77
N ASP A 205 6.46 3.71 -5.85
CA ASP A 205 7.19 2.63 -5.17
C ASP A 205 7.71 3.08 -3.79
N ILE A 206 8.31 2.17 -3.03
CA ILE A 206 8.99 2.50 -1.77
C ILE A 206 10.28 3.29 -2.02
N SER A 207 10.70 4.05 -1.02
CA SER A 207 12.04 4.63 -0.97
C SER A 207 12.92 3.81 -0.03
N VAL A 208 14.18 3.63 -0.43
CA VAL A 208 15.17 2.84 0.32
C VAL A 208 16.35 3.75 0.66
N ILE A 209 16.63 3.90 1.95
CA ILE A 209 17.77 4.63 2.48
C ILE A 209 18.62 3.60 3.23
N SER A 210 19.88 3.43 2.82
CA SER A 210 20.80 2.52 3.49
C SER A 210 22.11 3.22 3.81
N LYS A 211 22.55 3.09 5.06
CA LYS A 211 23.81 3.61 5.62
C LYS A 211 24.66 2.47 6.19
N GLY A 212 24.20 1.23 6.10
CA GLY A 212 24.91 0.05 6.57
C GLY A 212 24.64 -0.29 8.04
N ASN A 213 23.57 0.23 8.61
CA ASN A 213 23.13 -0.14 9.95
C ASN A 213 22.51 -1.55 9.97
N LYS A 214 22.53 -2.18 11.14
CA LYS A 214 21.90 -3.49 11.36
C LYS A 214 20.38 -3.41 11.56
N ASP A 215 19.91 -2.24 11.96
CA ASP A 215 18.51 -1.96 12.21
C ASP A 215 17.92 -1.07 11.11
N CYS A 216 16.66 -1.29 10.78
CA CYS A 216 15.93 -0.51 9.78
C CYS A 216 14.65 0.09 10.35
N HIS A 217 14.35 1.33 9.95
CA HIS A 217 13.14 2.05 10.35
C HIS A 217 12.15 2.14 9.18
N VAL A 218 10.89 1.81 9.41
CA VAL A 218 9.84 1.83 8.39
C VAL A 218 8.89 2.98 8.65
N PHE A 219 8.63 3.80 7.64
CA PHE A 219 7.74 4.95 7.74
C PHE A 219 6.64 4.86 6.69
N GLU A 220 5.42 5.27 7.03
CA GLU A 220 4.32 5.31 6.06
C GLU A 220 4.57 6.34 4.96
N GLY A 221 4.99 7.55 5.36
CA GLY A 221 5.26 8.68 4.49
C GLY A 221 6.62 9.32 4.74
N PHE A 222 7.11 10.05 3.75
CA PHE A 222 8.45 10.65 3.83
C PHE A 222 8.53 11.80 4.85
N ILE A 223 7.42 12.47 5.18
CA ILE A 223 7.44 13.54 6.19
C ILE A 223 7.75 12.95 7.58
N ASP A 224 7.27 11.75 7.87
CA ASP A 224 7.54 11.05 9.13
C ASP A 224 8.99 10.61 9.18
N PHE A 225 9.53 10.06 8.09
CA PHE A 225 10.96 9.81 7.95
C PHE A 225 11.81 11.08 8.22
N LEU A 226 11.49 12.21 7.59
CA LEU A 226 12.23 13.45 7.84
C LEU A 226 12.09 13.92 9.30
N SER A 227 10.94 13.68 9.93
CA SER A 227 10.70 14.01 11.34
C SER A 227 11.57 13.16 12.26
N TYR A 228 11.71 11.87 11.95
CA TYR A 228 12.62 10.96 12.64
C TYR A 228 14.06 11.48 12.54
N VAL A 229 14.51 11.87 11.35
CA VAL A 229 15.88 12.40 11.17
C VAL A 229 16.10 13.67 11.98
N VAL A 230 15.10 14.54 12.10
CA VAL A 230 15.19 15.74 12.96
C VAL A 230 15.32 15.38 14.45
N LEU A 231 14.60 14.35 14.91
CA LEU A 231 14.56 13.96 16.32
C LEU A 231 15.76 13.08 16.74
N HIS A 232 16.20 12.17 15.89
CA HIS A 232 17.12 11.08 16.23
C HIS A 232 18.36 11.01 15.33
N GLY A 233 18.37 11.73 14.21
CA GLY A 233 19.45 11.67 13.22
C GLY A 233 19.23 10.64 12.11
N ASP A 234 20.23 10.47 11.25
CA ASP A 234 20.18 9.57 10.10
C ASP A 234 20.03 8.10 10.50
N CYS A 235 19.26 7.34 9.72
CA CYS A 235 19.04 5.90 9.90
C CYS A 235 18.96 5.15 8.56
N ASP A 236 19.07 3.82 8.61
CA ASP A 236 18.62 2.97 7.50
C ASP A 236 17.08 2.94 7.55
N ALA A 237 16.44 3.20 6.41
CA ALA A 237 15.01 3.38 6.37
C ALA A 237 14.36 2.84 5.09
N ILE A 238 13.13 2.34 5.27
CA ILE A 238 12.19 2.11 4.19
C ILE A 238 11.00 3.04 4.36
N VAL A 239 10.79 3.93 3.39
CA VAL A 239 9.57 4.73 3.34
C VAL A 239 8.60 4.07 2.40
N LEU A 240 7.46 3.60 2.92
CA LEU A 240 6.47 2.85 2.16
C LEU A 240 5.83 3.69 1.07
N ASN A 241 5.70 5.00 1.27
CA ASN A 241 4.98 5.93 0.40
C ASN A 241 3.47 5.60 0.25
N SER A 242 3.00 4.62 1.02
CA SER A 242 1.64 4.16 1.29
C SER A 242 1.72 2.70 1.74
N VAL A 243 0.88 2.31 2.69
CA VAL A 243 0.77 0.93 3.22
C VAL A 243 0.57 -0.14 2.13
N ILE A 244 0.05 0.24 0.96
CA ILE A 244 -0.03 -0.64 -0.23
C ILE A 244 1.31 -1.29 -0.61
N ASN A 245 2.42 -0.60 -0.33
CA ASN A 245 3.74 -1.03 -0.76
C ASN A 245 4.43 -1.94 0.28
N VAL A 246 3.77 -2.35 1.37
CA VAL A 246 4.33 -3.32 2.34
C VAL A 246 4.88 -4.58 1.65
N PRO A 247 4.18 -5.25 0.71
CA PRO A 247 4.74 -6.43 0.05
C PRO A 247 6.04 -6.12 -0.70
N LYS A 248 6.20 -4.90 -1.21
CA LYS A 248 7.39 -4.46 -1.94
C LYS A 248 8.59 -4.19 -1.02
N SER A 249 8.38 -4.01 0.29
CA SER A 249 9.45 -3.75 1.25
C SER A 249 10.08 -5.00 1.85
N ILE A 250 9.36 -6.13 1.87
CA ILE A 250 9.76 -7.34 2.63
C ILE A 250 11.17 -7.84 2.29
N ASP A 251 11.54 -7.89 1.00
CA ASP A 251 12.88 -8.35 0.58
C ASP A 251 14.03 -7.44 1.06
N TYR A 252 13.72 -6.17 1.34
CA TYR A 252 14.69 -5.23 1.89
C TYR A 252 14.73 -5.33 3.41
N LEU A 253 13.57 -5.45 4.06
CA LEU A 253 13.44 -5.59 5.51
C LEU A 253 14.11 -6.87 6.02
N ASN A 254 14.05 -7.96 5.26
CA ASN A 254 14.69 -9.24 5.58
C ASN A 254 16.24 -9.21 5.58
N ARG A 255 16.87 -8.07 5.27
CA ARG A 255 18.32 -7.87 5.33
C ARG A 255 18.81 -7.30 6.66
N TYR A 256 17.88 -6.90 7.54
CA TYR A 256 18.16 -6.28 8.81
C TYR A 256 17.84 -7.23 9.97
N ASP A 257 18.54 -7.05 11.08
CA ASP A 257 18.36 -7.85 12.29
C ASP A 257 17.04 -7.43 12.99
N THR A 258 16.83 -6.11 13.10
CA THR A 258 15.64 -5.51 13.69
C THR A 258 14.98 -4.50 12.75
N VAL A 259 13.66 -4.51 12.72
CA VAL A 259 12.82 -3.57 11.96
C VAL A 259 11.90 -2.83 12.92
N TYR A 260 11.99 -1.50 12.95
CA TYR A 260 11.15 -0.63 13.74
C TYR A 260 10.06 0.01 12.85
N CYS A 261 8.80 -0.26 13.13
CA CYS A 261 7.67 0.28 12.38
C CYS A 261 7.16 1.58 13.01
N HIS A 262 7.36 2.70 12.32
CA HIS A 262 6.88 4.05 12.67
C HIS A 262 5.70 4.42 11.75
N LEU A 263 4.63 3.64 11.80
CA LEU A 263 3.44 3.82 10.93
C LEU A 263 2.32 4.58 11.65
N ASP A 264 1.42 5.22 10.90
CA ASP A 264 0.35 6.03 11.47
C ASP A 264 -0.43 5.27 12.56
N ASN A 265 -0.77 5.95 13.66
CA ASN A 265 -1.64 5.46 14.74
C ASN A 265 -3.11 5.46 14.29
N ASP A 266 -3.37 4.74 13.20
CA ASP A 266 -4.68 4.44 12.69
C ASP A 266 -4.76 2.97 12.26
N LYS A 267 -5.96 2.53 11.88
CA LYS A 267 -6.17 1.12 11.51
C LYS A 267 -5.24 0.66 10.38
N ALA A 268 -5.01 1.51 9.37
CA ALA A 268 -4.21 1.13 8.21
C ALA A 268 -2.73 0.97 8.58
N GLY A 269 -2.19 1.86 9.42
CA GLY A 269 -0.84 1.74 9.95
C GLY A 269 -0.66 0.49 10.83
N HIS A 270 -1.59 0.22 11.75
CA HIS A 270 -1.53 -0.98 12.59
C HIS A 270 -1.63 -2.28 11.77
N ASP A 271 -2.57 -2.35 10.80
CA ASP A 271 -2.69 -3.50 9.90
C ASP A 271 -1.41 -3.70 9.08
N ALA A 272 -0.74 -2.61 8.66
CA ALA A 272 0.51 -2.68 7.92
C ALA A 272 1.69 -3.15 8.79
N THR A 273 1.77 -2.69 10.05
CA THR A 273 2.76 -3.19 11.02
C THR A 273 2.60 -4.69 11.23
N GLU A 274 1.37 -5.17 11.40
CA GLU A 274 1.10 -6.60 11.58
C GLU A 274 1.42 -7.41 10.33
N GLN A 275 1.12 -6.89 9.14
CA GLN A 275 1.57 -7.52 7.89
C GLN A 275 3.09 -7.62 7.81
N ILE A 276 3.82 -6.57 8.17
CA ILE A 276 5.30 -6.60 8.21
C ILE A 276 5.78 -7.66 9.21
N ARG A 277 5.17 -7.73 10.39
CA ARG A 277 5.49 -8.72 11.43
C ARG A 277 5.31 -10.16 10.96
N ILE A 278 4.24 -10.44 10.23
CA ILE A 278 3.94 -11.77 9.68
C ILE A 278 4.90 -12.15 8.54
N LEU A 279 5.29 -11.18 7.71
CA LEU A 279 6.04 -11.43 6.46
C LEU A 279 7.55 -11.35 6.62
N CYS A 280 8.04 -10.59 7.60
CA CYS A 280 9.47 -10.47 7.86
C CYS A 280 9.99 -11.66 8.66
N LYS A 281 11.24 -12.03 8.38
CA LYS A 281 11.98 -13.08 9.10
C LYS A 281 12.68 -12.54 10.35
N GLY A 282 13.03 -11.25 10.32
CA GLY A 282 13.73 -10.56 11.41
C GLY A 282 12.79 -10.13 12.53
N ASN A 283 13.36 -9.54 13.58
CA ASN A 283 12.57 -9.00 14.68
C ASN A 283 11.84 -7.73 14.22
N VAL A 284 10.53 -7.65 14.44
CA VAL A 284 9.71 -6.48 14.11
C VAL A 284 9.16 -5.86 15.38
N ILE A 285 9.44 -4.58 15.59
CA ILE A 285 9.00 -3.80 16.75
C ILE A 285 8.01 -2.75 16.25
N ASP A 286 6.85 -2.67 16.91
CA ASP A 286 5.97 -1.54 16.71
C ASP A 286 6.54 -0.35 17.50
N ALA A 287 6.99 0.69 16.79
CA ALA A 287 7.57 1.87 17.40
C ALA A 287 6.54 3.00 17.55
N SER A 288 5.26 2.76 17.21
CA SER A 288 4.23 3.80 17.25
C SER A 288 3.92 4.30 18.67
N GLU A 289 4.29 3.51 19.69
CA GLU A 289 4.23 3.90 21.09
C GLU A 289 5.10 5.13 21.42
N GLU A 290 6.17 5.38 20.65
CA GLU A 290 7.10 6.51 20.88
C GLU A 290 6.40 7.87 20.82
N TYR A 291 5.38 8.01 19.97
CA TYR A 291 4.66 9.25 19.76
C TYR A 291 3.29 9.30 20.43
N GLY A 292 2.96 8.31 21.28
CA GLY A 292 1.78 8.29 22.14
C GLY A 292 0.48 8.57 21.38
N GLU A 293 -0.28 9.57 21.81
CA GLU A 293 -1.57 9.94 21.20
C GLU A 293 -1.45 10.74 19.89
N ALA A 294 -0.24 11.03 19.40
CA ALA A 294 -0.09 11.67 18.10
C ALA A 294 -0.45 10.68 16.98
N LYS A 295 -1.08 11.19 15.92
CA LYS A 295 -1.46 10.37 14.77
C LYS A 295 -0.23 9.82 14.04
N ASP A 296 0.78 10.65 13.85
CA ASP A 296 2.01 10.31 13.14
C ASP A 296 3.23 10.99 13.81
N LEU A 297 4.43 10.57 13.40
CA LEU A 297 5.67 11.06 13.98
C LEU A 297 5.87 12.56 13.72
N ASN A 298 5.35 13.08 12.61
CA ASN A 298 5.43 14.52 12.34
C ASN A 298 4.53 15.36 13.26
N GLU A 299 3.33 14.88 13.57
CA GLU A 299 2.44 15.52 14.54
C GLU A 299 3.12 15.57 15.92
N PHE A 300 3.77 14.49 16.32
CA PHE A 300 4.56 14.45 17.56
C PHE A 300 5.70 15.47 17.56
N LEU A 301 6.51 15.54 16.50
CA LEU A 301 7.55 16.55 16.35
C LEU A 301 6.97 17.97 16.47
N CYS A 302 5.88 18.26 15.76
CA CYS A 302 5.24 19.58 15.80
C CYS A 302 4.73 19.94 17.21
N LYS A 303 4.11 18.99 17.92
CA LYS A 303 3.68 19.18 19.32
C LYS A 303 4.87 19.48 20.22
N ARG A 304 5.94 18.69 20.12
CA ARG A 304 7.16 18.86 20.93
C ARG A 304 7.81 20.23 20.72
N MET A 305 7.90 20.70 19.48
CA MET A 305 8.45 22.03 19.18
C MET A 305 7.60 23.16 19.76
N ASN A 306 6.27 23.05 19.69
CA ASN A 306 5.36 24.05 20.27
C ASN A 306 5.48 24.09 21.79
N SER A 307 5.60 22.93 22.46
CA SER A 307 5.78 22.85 23.92
C SER A 307 7.13 23.40 24.39
N GLN A 308 8.18 23.34 23.55
CA GLN A 308 9.53 23.81 23.88
C GLN A 308 9.80 25.28 23.47
N GLY A 309 8.81 25.98 22.89
CA GLY A 309 8.96 27.38 22.48
C GLY A 309 9.97 27.62 21.35
N GLN A 310 10.49 26.57 20.73
CA GLN A 310 11.44 26.66 19.63
C GLN A 310 10.68 26.85 18.32
N VAL A 311 10.32 28.10 18.01
CA VAL A 311 10.10 28.49 16.62
C VAL A 311 11.47 28.45 15.97
N LEU A 312 11.72 27.49 15.07
CA LEU A 312 12.90 27.55 14.19
C LEU A 312 12.88 28.93 13.54
N SER A 313 13.78 29.81 13.96
CA SER A 313 13.99 31.09 13.30
C SER A 313 14.36 30.74 11.88
N CYS A 314 13.42 30.92 10.98
CA CYS A 314 13.64 30.81 9.56
C CYS A 314 14.73 31.82 9.20
N GLY A 315 15.99 31.36 9.17
CA GLY A 315 17.16 32.12 8.75
C GLY A 315 17.16 32.36 7.25
N PHE A 316 16.01 32.76 6.68
CA PHE A 316 15.91 33.20 5.31
C PHE A 316 16.49 34.61 5.24
N LYS A 317 17.80 34.69 4.94
CA LYS A 317 18.33 35.91 4.34
C LYS A 317 17.58 36.12 3.03
N ARG A 318 17.02 37.32 2.90
CA ARG A 318 16.33 37.82 1.71
C ARG A 318 17.23 37.74 0.48
#